data_AF-A0A2T4I515-F1
#
_entry.id   AF-A0A2T4I515-F1
#
_cell.length_a   1.000
_cell.length_b   1.000
_cell.length_c   1.000
_cell.angle_alpha   90.00
_cell.angle_beta   90.00
_cell.angle_gamma   90.00
#
_symmetry.space_group_name_H-M   'P 1'
#
loop_
_entity.id
_entity.type
_entity.pdbx_description
1 polymer ?
#
loop_
_entity_poly.entity_id
_entity_poly.type
_entity_poly.pdbx_seq_one_letter_code
_entity_poly.pdbx_strand_id
1 'polypeptide(L)'
;MFDIAPTELMLVALVALVVIGPKDLPRLMRVVGQWVARARGMARHFRSGFDEMIRQSEIEEMERKWAEENARIMREHPVMREEGAPAMTPLPPPGDGAPDSTPAADAPAADTPAVDRPA
;
A
#
# COMPACT_ATOMS: atom_id res chain seq x y z
N MET A 1 13.68 -7.26 -10.99
CA MET A 1 15.12 -6.96 -11.10
C MET A 1 15.83 -6.83 -9.75
N PHE A 2 15.11 -6.83 -8.61
CA PHE A 2 15.70 -7.01 -7.28
C PHE A 2 15.01 -8.20 -6.62
N ASP A 3 15.47 -9.40 -6.93
CA ASP A 3 15.07 -10.59 -6.21
C ASP A 3 16.13 -10.81 -5.13
N ILE A 4 16.05 -10.03 -4.03
CA ILE A 4 16.94 -10.24 -2.88
C ILE A 4 16.38 -11.42 -2.11
N ALA A 5 16.89 -12.60 -2.44
CA ALA A 5 16.58 -13.80 -1.71
C ALA A 5 17.11 -13.68 -0.26
N PRO A 6 16.43 -14.29 0.73
CA PRO A 6 16.93 -14.34 2.10
C PRO A 6 18.38 -14.81 2.21
N THR A 7 18.81 -15.71 1.33
CA THR A 7 20.19 -16.21 1.24
C THR A 7 21.20 -15.13 0.86
N GLU A 8 20.87 -14.25 -0.08
CA GLU A 8 21.77 -13.16 -0.51
C GLU A 8 21.89 -12.10 0.59
N LEU A 9 20.79 -11.79 1.28
CA LEU A 9 20.83 -10.94 2.46
C LEU A 9 21.75 -11.56 3.55
N MET A 10 21.69 -12.88 3.74
CA MET A 10 22.54 -13.56 4.72
C MET A 10 24.02 -13.52 4.31
N LEU A 11 24.33 -13.69 3.03
CA LEU A 11 25.68 -13.54 2.50
C LEU A 11 26.23 -12.13 2.73
N VAL A 12 25.43 -11.10 2.42
CA VAL A 12 25.81 -9.70 2.66
C VAL A 12 26.02 -9.44 4.15
N ALA A 13 25.16 -9.98 5.02
CA ALA A 13 25.32 -9.86 6.47
C ALA A 13 26.62 -10.50 6.95
N LEU A 14 26.97 -11.68 6.43
CA LEU A 14 28.22 -12.36 6.75
C LEU A 14 29.44 -11.55 6.29
N VAL A 15 29.43 -11.04 5.05
CA VAL A 15 30.49 -10.17 4.53
C VAL A 15 30.63 -8.90 5.37
N ALA A 16 29.51 -8.26 5.73
CA ALA A 16 29.50 -7.08 6.59
C ALA A 16 30.09 -7.37 7.98
N LEU A 17 29.76 -8.53 8.57
CA LEU A 17 30.33 -8.98 9.85
C LEU A 17 31.85 -9.18 9.77
N VAL A 18 32.38 -9.69 8.65
CA VAL A 18 33.82 -9.90 8.47
C VAL A 18 34.56 -8.60 8.21
N VAL A 19 34.03 -7.74 7.34
CA VAL A 19 34.69 -6.50 6.91
C VAL A 19 34.64 -5.42 7.98
N ILE A 20 33.46 -5.22 8.58
CA ILE A 20 33.25 -4.18 9.60
C ILE A 20 33.54 -4.73 10.99
N GLY A 21 33.27 -6.01 11.22
CA GLY A 21 33.39 -6.64 12.54
C GLY A 21 32.04 -6.75 13.26
N PRO A 22 31.80 -7.83 14.02
CA PRO A 22 30.53 -8.06 14.74
C PRO A 22 30.24 -7.06 15.85
N LYS A 23 31.27 -6.38 16.37
CA LYS A 23 31.13 -5.38 17.44
C LYS A 23 30.83 -3.98 16.89
N ASP A 24 31.27 -3.69 15.67
CA ASP A 24 31.13 -2.36 15.07
C ASP A 24 29.85 -2.22 14.25
N LEU A 25 29.34 -3.31 13.65
CA LEU A 25 28.04 -3.34 12.95
C LEU A 25 26.87 -2.80 13.81
N PRO A 26 26.63 -3.26 15.06
CA PRO A 26 25.55 -2.74 15.89
C PRO A 26 25.75 -1.27 16.29
N ARG A 27 27.01 -0.81 16.38
CA ARG A 27 27.32 0.60 16.64
C ARG A 27 27.00 1.46 15.42
N LEU A 28 27.33 0.98 14.22
CA LEU A 28 27.03 1.67 12.96
C LEU A 28 25.53 1.75 12.69
N MET A 29 24.80 0.65 12.91
CA MET A 29 23.33 0.59 12.82
C MET A 29 22.67 1.62 13.75
N ARG A 30 23.21 1.84 14.95
CA ARG A 30 22.71 2.89 15.85
C ARG A 30 22.92 4.29 15.28
N VAL A 31 24.09 4.58 14.70
CA VAL A 31 24.39 5.89 14.12
C VAL A 31 23.50 6.18 12.91
N VAL A 32 23.43 5.22 11.97
CA VAL A 32 22.58 5.32 10.78
C VAL A 32 21.11 5.41 11.20
N GLY A 33 20.67 4.56 12.12
CA GLY A 33 19.32 4.55 12.64
C GLY A 33 18.92 5.88 13.29
N GLN A 34 19.82 6.50 14.06
CA GLN A 34 19.59 7.83 14.63
C GLN A 34 19.48 8.91 13.55
N TRP A 35 20.32 8.86 12.52
CA TRP A 35 20.26 9.78 11.38
C TRP A 35 18.93 9.65 10.63
N VAL A 36 18.53 8.42 10.30
CA VAL A 36 17.25 8.12 9.64
C VAL A 36 16.08 8.53 10.53
N ALA A 37 16.14 8.27 11.84
CA ALA A 37 15.09 8.66 12.77
C ALA A 37 14.93 10.19 12.87
N ARG A 38 16.04 10.94 12.89
CA ARG A 38 16.03 12.41 12.85
C ARG A 38 15.45 12.92 11.53
N ALA A 39 15.91 12.37 10.40
CA ALA A 39 15.37 12.72 9.08
C ALA A 39 13.87 12.44 8.98
N ARG A 40 13.41 11.30 9.51
CA ARG A 40 11.99 10.93 9.52
C ARG A 40 11.17 11.76 10.51
N GLY A 41 11.75 12.16 11.65
CA GLY A 41 11.15 13.13 12.56
C GLY A 41 10.95 14.48 11.90
N MET A 42 11.99 14.98 11.25
CA MET A 42 11.97 16.22 10.51
C MET A 42 11.00 16.17 9.31
N ALA A 43 10.96 15.07 8.55
CA ALA A 43 9.98 14.86 7.48
C ALA A 43 8.52 14.85 7.98
N ARG A 44 8.26 14.37 9.21
CA ARG A 44 6.92 14.45 9.82
C ARG A 44 6.53 15.89 10.14
N HIS A 45 7.46 16.70 10.66
CA HIS A 45 7.24 18.13 10.91
C HIS A 45 7.10 18.93 9.62
N PHE A 46 7.90 18.59 8.61
CA PHE A 46 7.73 19.13 7.27
C PHE A 46 6.37 18.77 6.74
N ARG A 47 5.89 17.53 6.80
CA ARG A 47 4.54 17.20 6.31
C ARG A 47 3.44 18.07 6.94
N SER A 48 3.48 18.29 8.26
CA SER A 48 2.52 19.19 8.92
C SER A 48 2.66 20.67 8.54
N GLY A 49 3.88 21.16 8.30
CA GLY A 49 4.12 22.55 7.88
C GLY A 49 3.97 22.76 6.36
N PHE A 50 4.15 21.70 5.58
CA PHE A 50 3.99 21.66 4.14
C PHE A 50 2.50 21.66 3.83
N ASP A 51 1.65 20.90 4.54
CA ASP A 51 0.19 20.98 4.40
C ASP A 51 -0.36 22.41 4.66
N GLU A 52 0.30 23.18 5.54
CA GLU A 52 -0.05 24.59 5.82
C GLU A 52 0.48 25.56 4.74
N MET A 53 1.71 25.36 4.23
CA MET A 53 2.30 26.18 3.15
C MET A 53 1.73 25.88 1.76
N ILE A 54 1.40 24.62 1.48
CA ILE A 54 0.73 24.13 0.25
C ILE A 54 -0.56 24.91 0.01
N ARG A 55 -1.28 25.21 1.10
CA ARG A 55 -2.55 25.94 1.05
C ARG A 55 -2.37 27.41 0.68
N GLN A 56 -1.15 27.96 0.73
CA GLN A 56 -0.92 29.39 0.54
C GLN A 56 -0.10 29.79 -0.69
N SER A 57 0.69 28.93 -1.37
CA SER A 57 1.47 29.49 -2.51
C SER A 57 2.03 28.61 -3.63
N GLU A 58 2.04 27.26 -3.63
CA GLU A 58 2.78 26.56 -4.72
C GLU A 58 2.12 25.30 -5.34
N ILE A 59 1.08 24.72 -4.74
CA ILE A 59 0.45 23.52 -5.33
C ILE A 59 -0.41 23.84 -6.54
N GLU A 60 -1.08 24.99 -6.56
CA GLU A 60 -1.97 25.35 -7.68
C GLU A 60 -1.19 25.59 -8.99
N GLU A 61 0.07 26.03 -8.92
CA GLU A 61 0.94 26.21 -10.10
C GLU A 61 1.56 24.89 -10.57
N MET A 62 1.94 23.99 -9.66
CA MET A 62 2.47 22.67 -10.03
C MET A 62 1.35 21.75 -10.55
N GLU A 63 0.15 21.81 -9.97
CA GLU A 63 -1.04 21.11 -10.47
C GLU A 63 -1.47 21.64 -11.83
N ARG A 64 -1.43 22.97 -12.07
CA ARG A 64 -1.68 23.55 -13.40
C ARG A 64 -0.69 23.05 -14.44
N LYS A 65 0.61 23.09 -14.15
CA LYS A 65 1.64 22.58 -15.08
C LYS A 65 1.47 21.09 -15.36
N TRP A 66 1.12 20.30 -14.34
CA TRP A 66 0.85 18.87 -14.51
C TRP A 66 -0.42 18.60 -15.33
N ALA A 67 -1.48 19.39 -15.11
CA ALA A 67 -2.73 19.28 -15.85
C ALA A 67 -2.59 19.71 -17.32
N GLU A 68 -1.83 20.78 -17.59
CA GLU A 68 -1.52 21.24 -18.94
C GLU A 68 -0.68 20.22 -19.71
N GLU A 69 0.32 19.63 -19.06
CA GLU A 69 1.15 18.56 -19.64
C GLU A 69 0.30 17.32 -19.96
N ASN A 70 -0.56 16.89 -19.03
CA ASN A 70 -1.46 15.75 -19.22
C ASN A 70 -2.49 16.01 -20.34
N ALA A 71 -3.01 17.25 -20.44
CA ALA A 71 -3.89 17.65 -21.53
C ALA A 71 -3.17 17.70 -22.88
N ARG A 72 -1.88 18.05 -22.92
CA ARG A 72 -1.05 17.97 -24.12
C ARG A 72 -0.85 16.52 -24.55
N ILE A 73 -0.48 15.64 -23.61
CA ILE A 73 -0.32 14.20 -23.86
C ILE A 73 -1.63 13.59 -24.42
N MET A 74 -2.79 13.97 -23.90
CA MET A 74 -4.11 13.52 -24.40
C MET A 74 -4.48 14.08 -25.78
N ARG A 75 -3.96 15.25 -26.18
CA ARG A 75 -4.12 15.79 -27.54
C ARG A 75 -3.16 15.15 -28.55
N GLU A 76 -1.94 14.84 -28.12
CA GLU A 76 -0.89 14.27 -28.97
C GLU A 76 -1.07 12.75 -29.14
N HIS A 77 -1.54 12.07 -28.09
CA HIS A 77 -2.04 10.71 -28.13
C HIS A 77 -3.54 10.73 -27.84
N PRO A 78 -4.39 11.10 -28.82
CA PRO A 78 -5.77 10.69 -28.72
C PRO A 78 -5.70 9.17 -28.54
N VAL A 79 -6.30 8.65 -27.48
CA VAL A 79 -6.67 7.25 -27.45
C VAL A 79 -7.46 7.05 -28.73
N MET A 80 -6.78 6.53 -29.76
CA MET A 80 -7.43 5.78 -30.78
C MET A 80 -8.13 4.69 -30.00
N ARG A 81 -9.39 4.95 -29.67
CA ARG A 81 -10.41 3.94 -29.75
C ARG A 81 -10.30 3.46 -31.19
N GLU A 82 -9.38 2.53 -31.42
CA GLU A 82 -9.33 1.77 -32.65
C GLU A 82 -10.75 1.30 -32.90
N GLU A 83 -11.16 1.52 -34.14
CA GLU A 83 -12.38 1.08 -34.75
C GLU A 83 -12.48 -0.44 -34.62
N GLY A 84 -12.97 -0.95 -33.50
CA GLY A 84 -12.99 -2.40 -33.29
C GLY A 84 -13.45 -2.93 -31.94
N ALA A 85 -14.07 -2.12 -31.08
CA ALA A 85 -14.74 -2.68 -29.90
C ALA A 85 -16.05 -3.36 -30.36
N PRO A 86 -16.19 -4.71 -30.32
CA PRO A 86 -17.50 -5.31 -30.47
C PRO A 86 -18.39 -4.70 -29.40
N ALA A 87 -19.57 -4.24 -29.82
CA ALA A 87 -20.56 -3.61 -28.97
C ALA A 87 -20.73 -4.44 -27.69
N MET A 88 -20.24 -3.93 -26.56
CA MET A 88 -20.63 -4.41 -25.25
C MET A 88 -22.07 -3.95 -25.06
N THR A 89 -22.99 -4.80 -25.51
CA THR A 89 -24.42 -4.67 -25.25
C THR A 89 -24.59 -4.50 -23.74
N PRO A 90 -25.28 -3.46 -23.24
CA PRO A 90 -25.58 -3.37 -21.83
C PRO A 90 -26.32 -4.63 -21.42
N LEU A 91 -25.76 -5.37 -20.46
CA LEU A 91 -26.46 -6.49 -19.85
C LEU A 91 -27.77 -5.93 -19.25
N PRO A 92 -28.95 -6.51 -19.55
CA PRO A 92 -30.19 -6.05 -18.96
C PRO A 92 -30.08 -6.07 -17.43
N PRO A 93 -30.73 -5.12 -16.73
CA PRO A 93 -30.76 -5.12 -15.28
C PRO A 93 -31.29 -6.48 -14.80
N PRO A 94 -30.73 -7.06 -13.73
CA PRO A 94 -31.28 -8.29 -13.16
C PRO A 94 -32.73 -8.01 -12.78
N GLY A 95 -33.63 -8.60 -13.57
CA GLY A 95 -35.06 -8.51 -13.35
C GLY A 95 -35.44 -9.16 -12.04
N ASP A 96 -36.46 -8.58 -11.41
CA ASP A 96 -37.12 -9.08 -10.22
C ASP A 96 -37.39 -10.58 -10.33
N GLY A 97 -36.68 -11.33 -9.50
CA GLY A 97 -36.76 -12.78 -9.48
C GLY A 97 -36.16 -13.28 -8.18
N ALA A 98 -36.80 -12.94 -7.06
CA ALA A 98 -36.62 -13.66 -5.82
C ALA A 98 -37.24 -15.06 -5.98
N PRO A 99 -36.47 -16.16 -5.93
CA PRO A 99 -37.04 -17.44 -5.60
C PRO A 99 -37.05 -17.55 -4.08
N ASP A 100 -38.26 -17.58 -3.53
CA ASP A 100 -38.56 -18.05 -2.19
C ASP A 100 -37.66 -19.22 -1.78
N SER A 101 -37.03 -19.10 -0.62
CA SER A 101 -36.44 -20.25 0.08
C SER A 101 -36.40 -19.98 1.57
N THR A 102 -37.52 -20.26 2.23
CA THR A 102 -37.55 -20.76 3.61
C THR A 102 -38.79 -21.67 3.66
N PRO A 103 -38.84 -22.83 4.33
CA PRO A 103 -38.07 -23.18 5.54
C PRO A 103 -37.63 -24.67 5.69
N ALA A 104 -36.93 -24.91 6.81
CA ALA A 104 -36.90 -26.14 7.62
C ALA A 104 -35.95 -27.28 7.21
N ALA A 105 -35.00 -27.58 8.10
CA ALA A 105 -35.02 -28.81 8.92
C ALA A 105 -33.76 -28.90 9.83
N ASP A 106 -34.03 -28.94 11.15
CA ASP A 106 -33.41 -29.77 12.21
C ASP A 106 -31.87 -29.87 12.34
N ALA A 107 -31.23 -29.29 13.37
CA ALA A 107 -31.14 -29.70 14.80
C ALA A 107 -29.85 -30.52 15.08
N PRO A 108 -29.43 -30.77 16.34
CA PRO A 108 -29.16 -29.86 17.46
C PRO A 108 -27.78 -30.15 18.15
N ALA A 109 -27.57 -29.56 19.34
CA ALA A 109 -26.65 -29.98 20.41
C ALA A 109 -25.18 -29.47 20.38
N ALA A 110 -24.95 -28.38 21.10
CA ALA A 110 -23.66 -28.12 21.74
C ALA A 110 -23.79 -28.46 23.24
N ASP A 111 -23.20 -29.60 23.60
CA ASP A 111 -22.83 -30.05 24.95
C ASP A 111 -21.31 -30.32 24.80
N THR A 112 -20.36 -29.89 25.64
CA THR A 112 -20.19 -29.88 27.10
C THR A 112 -18.84 -29.12 27.35
N PRO A 113 -18.17 -29.11 28.53
CA PRO A 113 -18.61 -28.86 29.91
C PRO A 113 -17.78 -27.74 30.61
N ALA A 114 -18.23 -27.39 31.80
CA ALA A 114 -17.56 -26.55 32.79
C ALA A 114 -16.18 -27.10 33.25
N VAL A 115 -15.25 -26.19 33.55
CA VAL A 115 -14.07 -26.48 34.39
C VAL A 115 -14.06 -25.50 35.57
N ASP A 116 -13.96 -26.11 36.74
CA ASP A 116 -14.15 -25.60 38.09
C ASP A 116 -12.93 -24.80 38.62
N ARG A 117 -13.18 -24.04 39.69
CA ARG A 117 -12.29 -23.12 40.44
C ARG A 117 -11.15 -23.89 41.17
N PRO A 118 -10.14 -23.20 41.76
CA PRO A 118 -10.33 -22.71 43.14
C PRO A 118 -9.60 -21.38 43.47
N ALA A 119 -10.06 -20.73 44.55
CA ALA A 119 -9.36 -19.70 45.32
C ALA A 119 -9.37 -20.13 46.78
#